data_AF-A0A285JAP4-F1
#
_entry.id   AF-A0A285JAP4-F1
#
_cell.length_a   1.000
_cell.length_b   1.000
_cell.length_c   1.000
_cell.angle_alpha   90.00
_cell.angle_beta   90.00
_cell.angle_gamma   90.00
#
_symmetry.space_group_name_H-M   'P 1'
#
loop_
_entity.id
_entity.type
_entity.pdbx_description
1 polymer ?
#
loop_
_entity_poly.entity_id
_entity_poly.type
_entity_poly.pdbx_seq_one_letter_code
_entity_poly.pdbx_strand_id
1 'polypeptide(L)'
;MTPHLTADSIWWNGHLHTGAALHHAAGTPPTAPPPAAALHLSAAAHSSAAAHPSAAAHPSAAAHSSTAAHPSTAPHPSARFQPAVSTHSHSDISEFSLVVDFPGDTRRLPGTLLPGLVDAHVHSALVDLATVRAGGIAGVWDLGGEPSTVAALAADHERRKMPQIRYAGPFLTAPGGYPSDRSWAPAGSWRELRSPADAVEAVAEAKSLGATLIKVTAHAGGPLLSPEIMAAVAGEGVPVVVHAEGPGTVRLALESGASFLAHTPWTEPLDPGLARDCATRMTWISTLDIHGWGRPTPESVTAVANLRLFLSYGGHVRYGTDLGNGPLPPAINPREIRLLQSAGMTPHEILVAMTADLPLTPSSPSQASADHTSTRDTHPQISPDASSPSGHPSRTSADASSPGGGPLRISRPLSWVPGGLDLDPGRFADSLATARVLDDSVHPAVFPR
;
A
#
# COMPACT_ATOMS: atom_id res chain seq x y z
N MET A 1 17.00 26.46 16.39
CA MET A 1 17.90 25.77 15.44
C MET A 1 17.34 24.38 15.24
N THR A 2 16.96 24.05 14.00
CA THR A 2 16.44 22.72 13.64
C THR A 2 17.60 21.89 13.10
N PRO A 3 17.77 20.62 13.49
CA PRO A 3 18.88 19.81 13.00
C PRO A 3 18.69 19.40 11.53
N HIS A 4 19.75 19.48 10.74
CA HIS A 4 19.79 18.89 9.39
C HIS A 4 20.05 17.39 9.45
N LEU A 5 19.44 16.66 8.53
CA LEU A 5 19.64 15.23 8.32
C LEU A 5 20.02 14.98 6.85
N THR A 6 21.23 14.46 6.62
CA THR A 6 21.64 13.93 5.31
C THR A 6 21.80 12.41 5.42
N ALA A 7 21.48 11.66 4.36
CA ALA A 7 21.62 10.20 4.33
C ALA A 7 22.37 9.73 3.09
N ASP A 8 22.91 8.51 3.11
CA ASP A 8 23.64 7.97 1.96
C ASP A 8 22.70 7.65 0.78
N SER A 9 21.44 7.40 1.09
CA SER A 9 20.35 7.21 0.12
C SER A 9 18.98 7.56 0.69
N ILE A 10 18.03 7.91 -0.18
CA ILE A 10 16.63 8.19 0.18
C ILE A 10 15.70 7.44 -0.79
N TRP A 11 14.70 6.73 -0.27
CA TRP A 11 13.55 6.29 -1.05
C TRP A 11 12.50 7.40 -1.10
N TRP A 12 12.13 7.86 -2.29
CA TRP A 12 11.09 8.88 -2.46
C TRP A 12 10.38 8.75 -3.81
N ASN A 13 9.06 8.96 -3.81
CA ASN A 13 8.19 8.83 -4.99
C ASN A 13 8.40 7.52 -5.78
N GLY A 14 8.65 6.40 -5.09
CA GLY A 14 8.90 5.10 -5.74
C GLY A 14 10.27 4.97 -6.41
N HIS A 15 11.27 5.75 -6.01
CA HIS A 15 12.63 5.62 -6.52
C HIS A 15 13.67 5.69 -5.39
N LEU A 16 14.76 4.93 -5.52
CA LEU A 16 15.91 5.03 -4.62
C LEU A 16 16.90 6.05 -5.21
N HIS A 17 17.15 7.12 -4.46
CA HIS A 17 18.10 8.18 -4.78
C HIS A 17 19.37 7.96 -3.97
N THR A 18 20.55 8.04 -4.62
CA THR A 18 21.85 7.80 -3.97
C THR A 18 22.83 8.96 -4.24
N GLY A 19 23.74 9.21 -3.30
CA GLY A 19 24.88 10.11 -3.51
C GLY A 19 24.53 11.55 -3.93
N ALA A 20 25.12 12.02 -5.03
CA ALA A 20 25.13 13.43 -5.44
C ALA A 20 23.74 14.04 -5.74
N ALA A 21 22.71 13.22 -5.94
CA ALA A 21 21.32 13.68 -6.06
C ALA A 21 20.81 14.44 -4.82
N LEU A 22 21.44 14.23 -3.66
CA LEU A 22 21.16 14.93 -2.40
C LEU A 22 22.03 16.19 -2.20
N HIS A 23 23.00 16.45 -3.08
CA HIS A 23 24.01 17.51 -2.93
C HIS A 23 23.91 18.65 -3.95
N HIS A 24 23.10 18.54 -5.01
CA HIS A 24 22.90 19.61 -5.98
C HIS A 24 21.90 20.68 -5.51
N ALA A 25 22.31 21.42 -4.46
CA ALA A 25 21.65 22.65 -4.00
C ALA A 25 22.69 23.71 -3.59
N ALA A 26 23.73 23.90 -4.41
CA ALA A 26 24.82 24.86 -4.15
C ALA A 26 25.23 25.63 -5.43
N GLY A 27 24.33 26.53 -5.87
CA GLY A 27 24.55 27.74 -6.68
C GLY A 27 25.67 27.83 -7.73
N THR A 28 25.26 27.87 -9.00
CA THR A 28 25.80 28.81 -10.02
C THR A 28 24.70 29.11 -11.05
N PRO A 29 24.47 30.37 -11.47
CA PRO A 29 23.53 30.65 -12.55
C PRO A 29 24.09 30.15 -13.90
N PRO A 30 23.23 29.70 -14.84
CA PRO A 30 23.70 29.21 -16.13
C PRO A 30 24.23 30.37 -16.99
N THR A 31 25.55 30.47 -17.15
CA THR A 31 26.14 31.19 -18.27
C THR A 31 25.92 30.40 -19.57
N ALA A 32 25.76 31.12 -20.68
CA ALA A 32 25.29 30.60 -21.97
C ALA A 32 26.06 29.36 -22.50
N PRO A 33 25.40 28.48 -23.29
CA PRO A 33 26.00 27.23 -23.73
C PRO A 33 27.14 27.45 -24.76
N PRO A 34 28.28 26.76 -24.63
CA PRO A 34 29.24 26.63 -25.72
C PRO A 34 28.73 25.65 -26.80
N PRO A 35 29.24 25.73 -28.04
CA PRO A 35 28.67 25.00 -29.17
C PRO A 35 28.94 23.49 -29.13
N ALA A 36 28.05 22.73 -29.77
CA ALA A 36 28.17 21.28 -29.92
C ALA A 36 29.43 20.88 -30.69
N ALA A 37 30.13 19.85 -30.19
CA ALA A 37 31.24 19.17 -30.86
C ALA A 37 31.00 17.65 -30.86
N ALA A 38 31.53 16.98 -31.88
CA ALA A 38 31.01 15.69 -32.35
C ALA A 38 31.57 14.45 -31.62
N LEU A 39 30.76 13.38 -31.70
CA LEU A 39 31.12 11.96 -31.89
C LEU A 39 32.49 11.46 -31.37
N HIS A 40 32.45 10.39 -30.57
CA HIS A 40 33.26 9.21 -30.91
C HIS A 40 32.62 7.91 -30.42
N LEU A 41 32.50 6.92 -31.32
CA LEU A 41 32.29 5.53 -30.94
C LEU A 41 33.62 4.90 -30.51
N SER A 42 33.57 4.01 -29.51
CA SER A 42 34.51 2.91 -29.39
C SER A 42 33.78 1.66 -28.89
N ALA A 43 33.71 0.64 -29.75
CA ALA A 43 33.31 -0.69 -29.35
C ALA A 43 34.52 -1.45 -28.77
N ALA A 44 34.29 -2.29 -27.76
CA ALA A 44 35.22 -3.34 -27.38
C ALA A 44 34.41 -4.62 -27.13
N ALA A 45 34.66 -5.64 -27.95
CA ALA A 45 34.06 -6.95 -27.82
C ALA A 45 34.91 -7.85 -26.90
N HIS A 46 34.29 -8.81 -26.23
CA HIS A 46 34.98 -10.04 -25.84
C HIS A 46 34.09 -11.27 -26.07
N SER A 47 34.71 -12.34 -26.58
CA SER A 47 34.06 -13.54 -27.08
C SER A 47 34.34 -14.76 -26.20
N SER A 48 33.30 -15.56 -25.97
CA SER A 48 33.27 -17.04 -25.97
C SER A 48 34.27 -17.91 -25.17
N ALA A 49 33.67 -18.88 -24.45
CA ALA A 49 34.17 -20.24 -24.13
C ALA A 49 35.27 -20.37 -23.04
N ALA A 50 35.47 -21.52 -22.36
CA ALA A 50 34.95 -22.88 -22.58
C ALA A 50 34.91 -23.77 -21.29
N ALA A 51 34.14 -24.87 -21.38
CA ALA A 51 34.35 -26.22 -20.80
C ALA A 51 34.38 -26.51 -19.26
N HIS A 52 33.70 -27.62 -18.90
CA HIS A 52 33.80 -28.34 -17.61
C HIS A 52 35.03 -29.29 -17.56
N PRO A 53 35.30 -29.96 -16.42
CA PRO A 53 34.82 -31.35 -16.29
C PRO A 53 34.33 -31.78 -14.88
N SER A 54 33.68 -32.95 -14.82
CA SER A 54 33.08 -33.56 -13.62
C SER A 54 34.03 -34.41 -12.76
N ALA A 55 33.64 -34.68 -11.51
CA ALA A 55 34.01 -35.87 -10.75
C ALA A 55 32.83 -36.31 -9.85
N ALA A 56 32.73 -37.59 -9.52
CA ALA A 56 31.53 -38.20 -8.92
C ALA A 56 31.82 -39.13 -7.72
N ALA A 57 30.85 -39.27 -6.80
CA ALA A 57 30.67 -40.46 -5.94
C ALA A 57 29.25 -40.50 -5.31
N HIS A 58 28.64 -41.70 -5.29
CA HIS A 58 27.37 -42.06 -4.62
C HIS A 58 27.68 -42.94 -3.36
N PRO A 59 26.75 -43.69 -2.70
CA PRO A 59 25.26 -43.74 -2.72
C PRO A 59 24.59 -43.77 -1.31
N SER A 60 23.24 -43.76 -1.22
CA SER A 60 22.44 -44.94 -0.79
C SER A 60 20.93 -44.66 -0.57
N ALA A 61 20.08 -45.62 -0.98
CA ALA A 61 18.75 -46.00 -0.46
C ALA A 61 17.60 -44.95 -0.36
N ALA A 62 16.32 -45.26 -0.66
CA ALA A 62 15.69 -46.49 -1.16
C ALA A 62 14.41 -46.18 -1.99
N ALA A 63 13.91 -47.21 -2.67
CA ALA A 63 12.80 -47.17 -3.63
C ALA A 63 11.43 -46.79 -3.04
N HIS A 64 10.55 -46.27 -3.90
CA HIS A 64 9.29 -46.96 -4.23
C HIS A 64 8.88 -46.70 -5.69
N SER A 65 8.41 -47.74 -6.36
CA SER A 65 8.05 -47.73 -7.78
C SER A 65 6.54 -47.61 -7.96
N SER A 66 6.08 -46.86 -8.96
CA SER A 66 4.89 -47.22 -9.76
C SER A 66 4.84 -46.46 -11.08
N THR A 67 4.52 -47.20 -12.14
CA THR A 67 4.53 -46.79 -13.55
C THR A 67 3.14 -46.44 -14.07
N ALA A 68 3.03 -45.38 -14.87
CA ALA A 68 2.01 -45.27 -15.92
C ALA A 68 2.58 -44.42 -17.09
N ALA A 69 2.28 -44.81 -18.32
CA ALA A 69 2.97 -44.29 -19.51
C ALA A 69 2.21 -43.16 -20.23
N HIS A 70 2.97 -42.30 -20.91
CA HIS A 70 2.46 -41.38 -21.93
C HIS A 70 1.97 -42.12 -23.19
N PRO A 71 1.19 -41.42 -24.05
CA PRO A 71 1.78 -41.11 -25.36
C PRO A 71 1.73 -39.62 -25.75
N SER A 72 2.66 -39.23 -26.64
CA SER A 72 2.81 -37.91 -27.28
C SER A 72 1.68 -37.64 -28.31
N THR A 73 1.50 -36.47 -28.98
CA THR A 73 2.50 -35.52 -29.53
C THR A 73 1.86 -34.20 -30.02
N ALA A 74 2.52 -33.05 -29.76
CA ALA A 74 2.63 -31.80 -30.58
C ALA A 74 1.36 -30.99 -31.01
N PRO A 75 1.50 -29.72 -31.52
CA PRO A 75 2.67 -28.82 -31.55
C PRO A 75 2.46 -27.42 -30.87
N HIS A 76 3.57 -26.69 -30.66
CA HIS A 76 3.57 -25.25 -30.31
C HIS A 76 3.35 -24.34 -31.54
N PRO A 77 2.79 -23.14 -31.35
CA PRO A 77 3.12 -21.97 -32.15
C PRO A 77 3.98 -20.96 -31.36
N SER A 78 5.17 -20.65 -31.87
CA SER A 78 6.01 -19.57 -31.36
C SER A 78 5.55 -18.22 -31.94
N ALA A 79 5.11 -17.30 -31.09
CA ALA A 79 4.84 -15.91 -31.49
C ALA A 79 5.71 -14.95 -30.66
N ARG A 80 6.78 -14.43 -31.28
CA ARG A 80 7.56 -13.32 -30.71
C ARG A 80 6.79 -12.03 -30.92
N PHE A 81 6.13 -11.52 -29.88
CA PHE A 81 5.74 -10.11 -29.82
C PHE A 81 6.89 -9.30 -29.22
N GLN A 82 7.52 -8.46 -30.04
CA GLN A 82 8.34 -7.36 -29.56
C GLN A 82 7.40 -6.17 -29.27
N PRO A 83 7.37 -5.60 -28.07
CA PRO A 83 6.78 -4.29 -27.85
C PRO A 83 7.66 -3.25 -28.55
N ALA A 84 7.08 -2.47 -29.46
CA ALA A 84 7.76 -1.33 -30.04
C ALA A 84 7.98 -0.26 -28.96
N VAL A 85 9.23 0.09 -28.70
CA VAL A 85 9.57 1.21 -27.81
C VAL A 85 9.24 2.51 -28.56
N SER A 86 8.05 3.04 -28.33
CA SER A 86 7.70 4.40 -28.74
C SER A 86 8.45 5.38 -27.84
N THR A 87 9.56 5.92 -28.34
CA THR A 87 10.26 7.03 -27.70
C THR A 87 9.38 8.28 -27.80
N HIS A 88 8.66 8.60 -26.72
CA HIS A 88 8.07 9.93 -26.54
C HIS A 88 8.99 10.76 -25.65
N SER A 89 9.67 11.72 -26.28
CA SER A 89 10.47 12.74 -25.60
C SER A 89 9.53 13.71 -24.88
N HIS A 90 9.27 13.47 -23.60
CA HIS A 90 8.74 14.48 -22.69
C HIS A 90 9.88 15.07 -21.86
N SER A 91 10.54 16.05 -22.46
CA SER A 91 11.21 17.10 -21.72
C SER A 91 10.16 17.95 -21.00
N ASP A 92 9.99 17.70 -19.70
CA ASP A 92 9.67 18.70 -18.67
C ASP A 92 9.78 18.03 -17.29
N ILE A 93 11.02 17.76 -16.89
CA ILE A 93 11.33 17.37 -15.51
C ILE A 93 11.28 18.64 -14.67
N SER A 94 10.18 18.85 -13.96
CA SER A 94 10.18 19.74 -12.80
C SER A 94 10.92 19.05 -11.66
N GLU A 95 12.22 19.34 -11.54
CA GLU A 95 13.04 18.88 -10.42
C GLU A 95 12.43 19.38 -9.10
N PHE A 96 12.01 18.45 -8.24
CA PHE A 96 11.69 18.74 -6.85
C PHE A 96 12.82 18.21 -5.96
N SER A 97 13.85 19.03 -5.81
CA SER A 97 14.88 18.84 -4.79
C SER A 97 14.22 18.87 -3.40
N LEU A 98 14.49 17.86 -2.58
CA LEU A 98 14.03 17.82 -1.18
C LEU A 98 14.94 18.74 -0.33
N VAL A 99 14.83 20.05 -0.55
CA VAL A 99 15.58 21.08 0.18
C VAL A 99 15.00 21.22 1.58
N VAL A 100 15.72 20.68 2.57
CA VAL A 100 15.45 20.94 3.98
C VAL A 100 16.36 22.08 4.43
N ASP A 101 15.89 23.32 4.24
CA ASP A 101 16.60 24.55 4.61
C ASP A 101 16.80 24.65 6.13
N PHE A 102 18.06 24.61 6.60
CA PHE A 102 18.44 25.22 7.89
C PHE A 102 19.83 25.89 7.80
N PRO A 103 20.18 26.74 8.79
CA PRO A 103 21.55 27.10 9.11
C PRO A 103 21.98 26.44 10.43
N GLY A 104 23.00 25.57 10.39
CA GLY A 104 23.56 24.93 11.59
C GLY A 104 24.35 23.64 11.30
N ASP A 105 24.81 22.96 12.35
CA ASP A 105 25.61 21.74 12.23
C ASP A 105 24.84 20.59 11.55
N THR A 106 25.43 20.06 10.48
CA THR A 106 24.86 18.97 9.68
C THR A 106 25.12 17.61 10.34
N ARG A 107 24.08 16.79 10.52
CA ARG A 107 24.23 15.39 10.96
C ARG A 107 24.02 14.45 9.77
N ARG A 108 25.04 13.62 9.47
CA ARG A 108 24.95 12.54 8.49
C ARG A 108 24.46 11.26 9.17
N LEU A 109 23.34 10.72 8.68
CA LEU A 109 22.86 9.37 8.93
C LEU A 109 23.49 8.42 7.91
N PRO A 110 24.36 7.47 8.31
CA PRO A 110 24.75 6.40 7.40
C PRO A 110 23.53 5.54 7.01
N GLY A 111 23.49 5.03 5.78
CA GLY A 111 22.40 4.16 5.30
C GLY A 111 21.25 4.86 4.56
N THR A 112 20.04 4.31 4.64
CA THR A 112 18.90 4.69 3.78
C THR A 112 17.75 5.31 4.58
N LEU A 113 17.23 6.47 4.14
CA LEU A 113 15.97 7.03 4.62
C LEU A 113 14.80 6.59 3.75
N LEU A 114 13.65 6.35 4.38
CA LEU A 114 12.39 5.96 3.78
C LEU A 114 11.26 6.84 4.35
N PRO A 115 10.12 7.00 3.66
CA PRO A 115 8.87 7.39 4.32
C PRO A 115 8.55 6.36 5.42
N GLY A 116 7.80 6.79 6.44
CA GLY A 116 7.43 5.91 7.54
C GLY A 116 6.76 4.63 7.07
N LEU A 117 7.33 3.48 7.45
CA LEU A 117 6.81 2.16 7.09
C LEU A 117 5.50 1.86 7.82
N VAL A 118 4.50 1.35 7.10
CA VAL A 118 3.15 1.10 7.60
C VAL A 118 2.81 -0.38 7.58
N ASP A 119 2.21 -0.87 8.66
CA ASP A 119 1.49 -2.15 8.70
C ASP A 119 -0.01 -1.90 8.55
N ALA A 120 -0.61 -2.38 7.45
CA ALA A 120 -2.01 -2.14 7.13
C ALA A 120 -3.00 -3.14 7.78
N HIS A 121 -2.56 -4.06 8.64
CA HIS A 121 -3.46 -4.93 9.41
C HIS A 121 -2.90 -5.22 10.81
N VAL A 122 -3.39 -4.49 11.81
CA VAL A 122 -3.02 -4.65 13.22
C VAL A 122 -4.28 -4.63 14.11
N HIS A 123 -4.21 -5.27 15.27
CA HIS A 123 -5.18 -5.14 16.36
C HIS A 123 -4.51 -4.43 17.55
N SER A 124 -4.60 -3.09 17.56
CA SER A 124 -3.82 -2.19 18.42
C SER A 124 -4.05 -2.42 19.92
N ALA A 125 -5.25 -2.87 20.29
CA ALA A 125 -5.60 -3.19 21.67
C ALA A 125 -4.97 -4.49 22.20
N LEU A 126 -4.40 -5.32 21.32
CA LEU A 126 -3.85 -6.65 21.65
C LEU A 126 -2.31 -6.68 21.67
N VAL A 127 -1.64 -5.53 21.41
CA VAL A 127 -0.21 -5.46 21.11
C VAL A 127 0.50 -4.34 21.88
N ASP A 128 1.79 -4.52 22.19
CA ASP A 128 2.62 -3.41 22.68
C ASP A 128 3.06 -2.53 21.50
N LEU A 129 2.27 -1.49 21.23
CA LEU A 129 2.54 -0.51 20.18
C LEU A 129 3.88 0.22 20.35
N ALA A 130 4.40 0.42 21.56
CA ALA A 130 5.69 1.07 21.75
C ALA A 130 6.83 0.17 21.22
N THR A 131 6.73 -1.14 21.46
CA THR A 131 7.61 -2.13 20.84
C THR A 131 7.43 -2.20 19.33
N VAL A 132 6.20 -2.16 18.80
CA VAL A 132 5.93 -2.10 17.35
C VAL A 132 6.66 -0.92 16.68
N ARG A 133 6.62 0.26 17.31
CA ARG A 133 7.32 1.43 16.82
C ARG A 133 8.84 1.30 16.90
N ALA A 134 9.36 0.73 18.00
CA ALA A 134 10.79 0.42 18.13
C ALA A 134 11.26 -0.60 17.08
N GLY A 135 10.37 -1.51 16.65
CA GLY A 135 10.55 -2.47 15.58
C GLY A 135 10.51 -1.92 14.15
N GLY A 136 10.48 -0.58 13.97
CA GLY A 136 10.62 0.09 12.68
C GLY A 136 9.32 0.49 11.98
N ILE A 137 8.16 0.14 12.55
CA ILE A 137 6.83 0.47 12.01
C ILE A 137 6.41 1.87 12.50
N ALA A 138 6.28 2.80 11.55
CA ALA A 138 6.00 4.21 11.80
C ALA A 138 4.50 4.54 11.84
N GLY A 139 3.67 3.72 11.19
CA GLY A 139 2.21 3.79 11.25
C GLY A 139 1.54 2.41 11.19
N VAL A 140 0.31 2.31 11.69
CA VAL A 140 -0.49 1.08 11.66
C VAL A 140 -1.92 1.37 11.23
N TRP A 141 -2.60 0.40 10.61
CA TRP A 141 -4.05 0.42 10.42
C TRP A 141 -4.69 -0.58 11.37
N ASP A 142 -5.46 -0.08 12.34
CA ASP A 142 -6.31 -0.90 13.18
C ASP A 142 -7.56 -1.34 12.43
N LEU A 143 -7.73 -2.65 12.27
CA LEU A 143 -8.82 -3.24 11.51
C LEU A 143 -9.79 -4.05 12.38
N GLY A 144 -9.93 -3.69 13.66
CA GLY A 144 -10.99 -4.20 14.52
C GLY A 144 -10.64 -4.07 16.00
N GLY A 145 -11.37 -3.22 16.72
CA GLY A 145 -11.20 -3.02 18.16
C GLY A 145 -12.38 -2.26 18.77
N GLU A 146 -12.41 -2.13 20.10
CA GLU A 146 -13.39 -1.26 20.75
C GLU A 146 -13.10 0.21 20.38
N PRO A 147 -14.05 0.94 19.78
CA PRO A 147 -13.77 2.22 19.13
C PRO A 147 -13.17 3.30 20.05
N SER A 148 -13.66 3.41 21.29
CA SER A 148 -13.21 4.42 22.25
C SER A 148 -11.76 4.18 22.68
N THR A 149 -11.42 2.91 22.90
CA THR A 149 -10.07 2.43 23.21
C THR A 149 -9.11 2.76 22.07
N VAL A 150 -9.46 2.39 20.83
CA VAL A 150 -8.59 2.66 19.67
C VAL A 150 -8.43 4.16 19.41
N ALA A 151 -9.49 4.95 19.56
CA ALA A 151 -9.41 6.42 19.47
C ALA A 151 -8.50 7.02 20.55
N ALA A 152 -8.55 6.51 21.79
CA ALA A 152 -7.64 6.93 22.87
C ALA A 152 -6.19 6.48 22.66
N LEU A 153 -5.94 5.31 22.03
CA LEU A 153 -4.61 4.93 21.57
C LEU A 153 -4.10 5.91 20.49
N ALA A 154 -4.94 6.24 19.51
CA ALA A 154 -4.59 7.12 18.41
C ALA A 154 -4.28 8.56 18.88
N ALA A 155 -5.11 9.14 19.76
CA ALA A 155 -4.91 10.48 20.31
C ALA A 155 -3.60 10.63 21.14
N ASP A 156 -3.12 9.53 21.72
CA ASP A 156 -1.95 9.51 22.60
C ASP A 156 -0.64 9.12 21.90
N HIS A 157 -0.67 8.82 20.59
CA HIS A 157 0.39 8.03 19.95
C HIS A 157 1.78 8.66 20.08
N GLU A 158 1.92 9.98 19.94
CA GLU A 158 3.19 10.69 20.11
C GLU A 158 3.70 10.59 21.56
N ARG A 159 2.85 10.93 22.55
CA ARG A 159 3.20 10.92 23.98
C ARG A 159 3.66 9.54 24.45
N ARG A 160 3.03 8.49 23.92
CA ARG A 160 3.33 7.09 24.26
C ARG A 160 4.37 6.43 23.33
N LYS A 161 4.97 7.17 22.39
CA LYS A 161 5.93 6.67 21.39
C LYS A 161 5.40 5.45 20.62
N MET A 162 4.15 5.54 20.18
CA MET A 162 3.45 4.53 19.37
C MET A 162 3.40 4.95 17.89
N PRO A 163 3.18 4.01 16.94
CA PRO A 163 3.03 4.34 15.52
C PRO A 163 1.81 5.25 15.33
N GLN A 164 1.76 6.02 14.25
CA GLN A 164 0.55 6.74 13.88
C GLN A 164 -0.58 5.73 13.58
N ILE A 165 -1.71 5.84 14.29
CA ILE A 165 -2.81 4.88 14.17
C ILE A 165 -3.89 5.43 13.24
N ARG A 166 -4.07 4.78 12.08
CA ARG A 166 -5.31 4.85 11.28
C ARG A 166 -6.22 3.73 11.78
N TYR A 167 -7.54 3.89 11.80
CA TYR A 167 -8.43 2.85 12.33
C TYR A 167 -9.79 2.78 11.65
N ALA A 168 -10.40 1.60 11.73
CA ALA A 168 -11.67 1.23 11.10
C ALA A 168 -12.87 1.20 12.04
N GLY A 169 -12.67 1.27 13.36
CA GLY A 169 -13.72 1.05 14.34
C GLY A 169 -14.00 -0.45 14.60
N PRO A 170 -15.24 -0.83 14.92
CA PRO A 170 -15.56 -2.22 15.24
C PRO A 170 -15.77 -3.05 13.97
N PHE A 171 -15.69 -4.37 14.09
CA PHE A 171 -16.13 -5.29 13.04
C PHE A 171 -17.64 -5.15 12.81
N LEU A 172 -18.05 -4.64 11.65
CA LEU A 172 -19.46 -4.64 11.23
C LEU A 172 -19.82 -6.03 10.67
N THR A 173 -20.80 -6.68 11.30
CA THR A 173 -21.13 -8.10 11.05
C THR A 173 -22.64 -8.34 11.09
N ALA A 174 -23.08 -9.52 10.65
CA ALA A 174 -24.46 -9.98 10.80
C ALA A 174 -24.75 -10.40 12.26
N PRO A 175 -26.02 -10.49 12.68
CA PRO A 175 -26.37 -11.00 14.00
C PRO A 175 -25.87 -12.45 14.18
N GLY A 176 -25.06 -12.68 15.21
CA GLY A 176 -24.36 -13.96 15.43
C GLY A 176 -23.26 -14.30 14.41
N GLY A 177 -22.85 -13.36 13.57
CA GLY A 177 -21.78 -13.51 12.58
C GLY A 177 -20.38 -13.26 13.14
N TYR A 178 -19.34 -13.70 12.43
CA TYR A 178 -17.96 -13.51 12.88
C TYR A 178 -17.61 -12.02 13.09
N PRO A 179 -16.92 -11.62 14.19
CA PRO A 179 -16.40 -12.46 15.27
C PRO A 179 -17.29 -12.45 16.54
N SER A 180 -18.58 -12.09 16.46
CA SER A 180 -19.46 -12.01 17.65
C SER A 180 -19.68 -13.37 18.34
N ASP A 181 -19.37 -14.46 17.63
CA ASP A 181 -19.41 -15.85 18.06
C ASP A 181 -18.03 -16.38 18.50
N ARG A 182 -17.03 -15.51 18.71
CA ARG A 182 -15.67 -15.87 19.12
C ARG A 182 -15.34 -15.35 20.52
N SER A 183 -14.92 -16.25 21.42
CA SER A 183 -14.54 -15.92 22.79
C SER A 183 -13.27 -15.08 22.95
N TRP A 184 -12.45 -14.96 21.90
CA TRP A 184 -11.27 -14.08 21.89
C TRP A 184 -11.60 -12.62 21.55
N ALA A 185 -12.76 -12.35 20.95
CA ALA A 185 -13.13 -11.00 20.55
C ALA A 185 -13.46 -10.15 21.79
N PRO A 186 -12.80 -8.99 22.00
CA PRO A 186 -13.13 -8.11 23.12
C PRO A 186 -14.56 -7.55 23.00
N ALA A 187 -15.28 -7.45 24.11
CA ALA A 187 -16.61 -6.83 24.12
C ALA A 187 -16.56 -5.40 23.54
N GLY A 188 -17.51 -5.07 22.66
CA GLY A 188 -17.54 -3.79 21.94
C GLY A 188 -16.63 -3.71 20.70
N SER A 189 -15.85 -4.76 20.38
CA SER A 189 -15.05 -4.79 19.15
C SER A 189 -15.86 -5.13 17.88
N TRP A 190 -17.13 -5.50 17.99
CA TRP A 190 -18.04 -5.75 16.86
C TRP A 190 -19.38 -5.03 17.03
N ARG A 191 -20.09 -4.82 15.91
CA ARG A 191 -21.48 -4.35 15.87
C ARG A 191 -22.28 -5.20 14.87
N GLU A 192 -23.41 -5.71 15.34
CA GLU A 192 -24.37 -6.45 14.50
C GLU A 192 -25.28 -5.50 13.74
N LEU A 193 -25.40 -5.65 12.41
CA LEU A 193 -26.30 -4.85 11.56
C LEU A 193 -27.50 -5.68 11.11
N ARG A 194 -28.72 -5.13 11.20
CA ARG A 194 -29.97 -5.80 10.80
C ARG A 194 -30.62 -5.16 9.57
N SER A 195 -30.20 -3.96 9.18
CA SER A 195 -30.73 -3.27 8.00
C SER A 195 -29.71 -2.32 7.34
N PRO A 196 -29.97 -1.85 6.10
CA PRO A 196 -29.19 -0.77 5.48
C PRO A 196 -29.17 0.53 6.28
N ALA A 197 -30.21 0.83 7.08
CA ALA A 197 -30.23 2.01 7.94
C ALA A 197 -29.27 1.87 9.13
N ASP A 198 -29.24 0.68 9.75
CA ASP A 198 -28.28 0.33 10.81
C ASP A 198 -26.82 0.48 10.31
N ALA A 199 -26.57 0.15 9.04
CA ALA A 199 -25.27 0.28 8.41
C ALA A 199 -24.81 1.73 8.29
N VAL A 200 -25.69 2.62 7.82
CA VAL A 200 -25.42 4.07 7.73
C VAL A 200 -25.14 4.64 9.12
N GLU A 201 -25.95 4.28 10.12
CA GLU A 201 -25.74 4.70 11.52
C GLU A 201 -24.40 4.19 12.08
N ALA A 202 -24.08 2.91 11.86
CA ALA A 202 -22.81 2.31 12.29
C ALA A 202 -21.57 3.02 11.73
N VAL A 203 -21.62 3.38 10.45
CA VAL A 203 -20.54 4.11 9.79
C VAL A 203 -20.48 5.56 10.30
N ALA A 204 -21.61 6.22 10.51
CA ALA A 204 -21.66 7.56 11.09
C ALA A 204 -21.09 7.60 12.52
N GLU A 205 -21.38 6.60 13.36
CA GLU A 205 -20.81 6.48 14.70
C GLU A 205 -19.29 6.27 14.66
N ALA A 206 -18.80 5.33 13.83
CA ALA A 206 -17.36 5.10 13.65
C ALA A 206 -16.64 6.38 13.17
N LYS A 207 -17.22 7.10 12.19
CA LYS A 207 -16.73 8.41 11.72
C LYS A 207 -16.71 9.46 12.84
N SER A 208 -17.72 9.50 13.70
CA SER A 208 -17.80 10.46 14.82
C SER A 208 -16.72 10.24 15.88
N LEU A 209 -16.25 8.99 16.03
CA LEU A 209 -15.11 8.62 16.88
C LEU A 209 -13.75 8.73 16.17
N GLY A 210 -13.71 9.18 14.91
CA GLY A 210 -12.48 9.45 14.15
C GLY A 210 -11.99 8.33 13.23
N ALA A 211 -12.78 7.28 13.01
CA ALA A 211 -12.41 6.23 12.05
C ALA A 211 -12.33 6.78 10.61
N THR A 212 -11.33 6.30 9.85
CA THR A 212 -11.08 6.71 8.45
C THR A 212 -11.04 5.52 7.48
N LEU A 213 -11.50 4.38 7.98
CA LEU A 213 -11.76 3.11 7.32
C LEU A 213 -13.05 2.56 7.94
N ILE A 214 -13.64 1.52 7.35
CA ILE A 214 -14.68 0.71 8.00
C ILE A 214 -14.35 -0.77 7.80
N LYS A 215 -14.45 -1.58 8.86
CA LYS A 215 -14.22 -3.04 8.81
C LYS A 215 -15.56 -3.76 8.69
N VAL A 216 -15.69 -4.62 7.69
CA VAL A 216 -16.85 -5.50 7.49
C VAL A 216 -16.38 -6.95 7.47
N THR A 217 -17.22 -7.89 7.91
CA THR A 217 -16.90 -9.32 7.87
C THR A 217 -17.79 -10.10 6.90
N ALA A 218 -17.15 -10.96 6.10
CA ALA A 218 -17.76 -11.96 5.26
C ALA A 218 -17.04 -13.30 5.50
N HIS A 219 -17.52 -14.06 6.48
CA HIS A 219 -16.96 -15.35 6.89
C HIS A 219 -18.02 -16.45 6.71
N ALA A 220 -17.87 -17.30 5.69
CA ALA A 220 -18.92 -18.25 5.28
C ALA A 220 -19.24 -19.37 6.30
N GLY A 221 -18.43 -19.49 7.37
CA GLY A 221 -18.68 -20.38 8.51
C GLY A 221 -19.78 -19.93 9.47
N GLY A 222 -20.48 -18.82 9.19
CA GLY A 222 -21.56 -18.29 10.02
C GLY A 222 -22.49 -17.33 9.26
N PRO A 223 -23.38 -16.60 9.97
CA PRO A 223 -24.22 -15.56 9.39
C PRO A 223 -23.42 -14.51 8.62
N LEU A 224 -23.90 -14.15 7.43
CA LEU A 224 -23.33 -13.12 6.55
C LEU A 224 -24.27 -11.93 6.45
N LEU A 225 -23.70 -10.73 6.25
CA LEU A 225 -24.48 -9.57 5.84
C LEU A 225 -25.03 -9.76 4.42
N SER A 226 -26.22 -9.21 4.15
CA SER A 226 -26.73 -9.18 2.78
C SER A 226 -25.92 -8.22 1.91
N PRO A 227 -25.86 -8.41 0.58
CA PRO A 227 -25.23 -7.47 -0.33
C PRO A 227 -25.77 -6.04 -0.17
N GLU A 228 -27.06 -5.89 0.13
CA GLU A 228 -27.73 -4.60 0.37
C GLU A 228 -27.16 -3.85 1.59
N ILE A 229 -26.90 -4.57 2.70
CA ILE A 229 -26.32 -3.98 3.90
C ILE A 229 -24.84 -3.63 3.65
N MET A 230 -24.07 -4.50 2.98
CA MET A 230 -22.67 -4.22 2.65
C MET A 230 -22.52 -3.05 1.67
N ALA A 231 -23.41 -2.94 0.67
CA ALA A 231 -23.45 -1.82 -0.26
C ALA A 231 -23.84 -0.50 0.44
N ALA A 232 -24.72 -0.54 1.45
CA ALA A 232 -25.03 0.62 2.28
C ALA A 232 -23.81 1.11 3.08
N VAL A 233 -23.00 0.20 3.64
CA VAL A 233 -21.71 0.56 4.26
C VAL A 233 -20.76 1.22 3.25
N ALA A 234 -20.65 0.68 2.04
CA ALA A 234 -19.77 1.23 1.00
C ALA A 234 -20.26 2.59 0.43
N GLY A 235 -21.58 2.84 0.45
CA GLY A 235 -22.18 4.09 0.00
C GLY A 235 -21.79 5.33 0.81
N GLU A 236 -21.31 5.14 2.04
CA GLU A 236 -20.97 6.22 2.99
C GLU A 236 -19.65 6.98 2.71
N GLY A 237 -18.98 6.66 1.59
CA GLY A 237 -17.79 7.37 1.11
C GLY A 237 -16.53 7.16 1.95
N VAL A 238 -16.52 6.20 2.87
CA VAL A 238 -15.32 5.81 3.64
C VAL A 238 -14.80 4.47 3.11
N PRO A 239 -13.47 4.29 2.94
CA PRO A 239 -12.96 3.05 2.36
C PRO A 239 -13.27 1.82 3.23
N VAL A 240 -13.89 0.81 2.63
CA VAL A 240 -14.34 -0.40 3.31
C VAL A 240 -13.29 -1.50 3.17
N VAL A 241 -12.94 -2.13 4.29
CA VAL A 241 -12.04 -3.28 4.39
C VAL A 241 -12.87 -4.51 4.75
N VAL A 242 -12.95 -5.50 3.86
CA VAL A 242 -13.72 -6.73 4.09
C VAL A 242 -12.81 -7.89 4.47
N HIS A 243 -13.07 -8.52 5.62
CA HIS A 243 -12.57 -9.87 5.90
C HIS A 243 -13.31 -10.86 5.01
N ALA A 244 -12.65 -11.45 4.01
CA ALA A 244 -13.27 -12.37 3.05
C ALA A 244 -12.72 -13.78 3.22
N GLU A 245 -13.48 -14.64 3.91
CA GLU A 245 -13.10 -16.01 4.22
C GLU A 245 -14.24 -17.00 3.91
N GLY A 246 -13.94 -18.05 3.16
CA GLY A 246 -14.93 -19.04 2.74
C GLY A 246 -15.46 -18.81 1.33
N PRO A 247 -16.09 -19.82 0.71
CA PRO A 247 -16.50 -19.76 -0.69
C PRO A 247 -17.42 -18.57 -1.01
N GLY A 248 -17.19 -17.92 -2.14
CA GLY A 248 -18.00 -16.79 -2.64
C GLY A 248 -17.84 -15.44 -1.90
N THR A 249 -17.15 -15.39 -0.76
CA THR A 249 -17.01 -14.14 0.04
C THR A 249 -16.21 -13.05 -0.67
N VAL A 250 -15.20 -13.42 -1.47
CA VAL A 250 -14.45 -12.48 -2.32
C VAL A 250 -15.35 -11.80 -3.36
N ARG A 251 -16.26 -12.57 -3.97
CA ARG A 251 -17.25 -12.05 -4.92
C ARG A 251 -18.23 -11.10 -4.22
N LEU A 252 -18.76 -11.50 -3.06
CA LEU A 252 -19.65 -10.66 -2.24
C LEU A 252 -18.98 -9.33 -1.88
N ALA A 253 -17.72 -9.35 -1.44
CA ALA A 253 -16.96 -8.14 -1.12
C ALA A 253 -16.79 -7.21 -2.33
N LEU A 254 -16.37 -7.77 -3.48
CA LEU A 254 -16.19 -7.04 -4.73
C LEU A 254 -17.48 -6.42 -5.26
N GLU A 255 -18.57 -7.20 -5.29
CA GLU A 255 -19.87 -6.77 -5.80
C GLU A 255 -20.55 -5.76 -4.86
N SER A 256 -20.22 -5.77 -3.56
CA SER A 256 -20.70 -4.80 -2.57
C SER A 256 -19.83 -3.52 -2.45
N GLY A 257 -18.79 -3.36 -3.28
CA GLY A 257 -17.98 -2.13 -3.30
C GLY A 257 -16.84 -2.06 -2.28
N ALA A 258 -16.31 -3.19 -1.81
CA ALA A 258 -15.14 -3.21 -0.93
C ALA A 258 -13.93 -2.52 -1.56
N SER A 259 -13.31 -1.59 -0.82
CA SER A 259 -12.07 -0.91 -1.24
C SER A 259 -10.84 -1.77 -0.99
N PHE A 260 -10.88 -2.58 0.07
CA PHE A 260 -9.82 -3.49 0.47
C PHE A 260 -10.35 -4.87 0.83
N LEU A 261 -9.55 -5.90 0.60
CA LEU A 261 -9.68 -7.16 1.34
C LEU A 261 -8.68 -7.19 2.50
N ALA A 262 -9.19 -7.47 3.69
CA ALA A 262 -8.40 -7.98 4.79
C ALA A 262 -8.14 -9.46 4.52
N HIS A 263 -6.84 -9.78 4.43
CA HIS A 263 -6.25 -11.02 3.95
C HIS A 263 -6.34 -11.24 2.43
N THR A 264 -5.23 -11.74 1.89
CA THR A 264 -5.17 -12.37 0.56
C THR A 264 -6.06 -13.61 0.55
N PRO A 265 -7.01 -13.78 -0.39
CA PRO A 265 -7.90 -14.94 -0.42
C PRO A 265 -7.16 -16.28 -0.45
N TRP A 266 -7.50 -17.18 0.48
CA TRP A 266 -6.78 -18.44 0.72
C TRP A 266 -7.65 -19.70 0.75
N THR A 267 -8.98 -19.55 0.87
CA THR A 267 -9.92 -20.67 1.02
C THR A 267 -9.93 -21.60 -0.21
N GLU A 268 -9.89 -21.02 -1.40
CA GLU A 268 -9.97 -21.74 -2.67
C GLU A 268 -9.09 -21.04 -3.73
N PRO A 269 -8.61 -21.76 -4.76
CA PRO A 269 -7.99 -21.13 -5.93
C PRO A 269 -8.99 -20.16 -6.59
N LEU A 270 -8.60 -18.90 -6.76
CA LEU A 270 -9.51 -17.87 -7.24
C LEU A 270 -9.71 -17.97 -8.76
N ASP A 271 -10.95 -17.80 -9.21
CA ASP A 271 -11.26 -17.71 -10.64
C ASP A 271 -10.47 -16.55 -11.31
N PRO A 272 -9.83 -16.76 -12.47
CA PRO A 272 -9.06 -15.71 -13.13
C PRO A 272 -9.86 -14.48 -13.57
N GLY A 273 -11.17 -14.63 -13.85
CA GLY A 273 -12.06 -13.50 -14.10
C GLY A 273 -12.27 -12.67 -12.83
N LEU A 274 -12.62 -13.32 -11.73
CA LEU A 274 -12.77 -12.70 -10.41
C LEU A 274 -11.46 -12.03 -9.94
N ALA A 275 -10.30 -12.67 -10.13
CA ALA A 275 -9.00 -12.11 -9.78
C ALA A 275 -8.68 -10.82 -10.57
N ARG A 276 -9.00 -10.79 -11.86
CA ARG A 276 -8.85 -9.59 -12.71
C ARG A 276 -9.79 -8.47 -12.28
N ASP A 277 -11.03 -8.80 -12.00
CA ASP A 277 -12.03 -7.84 -11.55
C ASP A 277 -11.63 -7.22 -10.20
N CYS A 278 -11.09 -8.02 -9.27
CA CYS A 278 -10.49 -7.52 -8.05
C CYS A 278 -9.31 -6.57 -8.33
N ALA A 279 -8.37 -6.96 -9.21
CA ALA A 279 -7.17 -6.18 -9.53
C ALA A 279 -7.49 -4.77 -10.06
N THR A 280 -8.63 -4.60 -10.75
CA THR A 280 -9.08 -3.29 -11.28
C THR A 280 -9.89 -2.44 -10.28
N ARG A 281 -10.39 -3.02 -9.18
CA ARG A 281 -11.39 -2.38 -8.30
C ARG A 281 -11.00 -2.26 -6.82
N MET A 282 -10.06 -3.07 -6.34
CA MET A 282 -9.71 -3.12 -4.91
C MET A 282 -8.22 -3.37 -4.68
N THR A 283 -7.77 -3.10 -3.45
CA THR A 283 -6.41 -3.39 -2.97
C THR A 283 -6.45 -4.56 -1.98
N TRP A 284 -5.50 -5.49 -2.03
CA TRP A 284 -5.42 -6.59 -1.06
C TRP A 284 -4.41 -6.28 0.04
N ILE A 285 -4.76 -6.57 1.30
CA ILE A 285 -3.83 -6.49 2.42
C ILE A 285 -3.24 -7.88 2.64
N SER A 286 -1.92 -7.99 2.61
CA SER A 286 -1.23 -9.24 2.29
C SER A 286 -1.46 -10.37 3.30
N THR A 287 -1.02 -10.16 4.56
CA THR A 287 -1.12 -11.08 5.71
C THR A 287 -0.90 -12.56 5.37
N LEU A 288 0.14 -12.88 4.62
CA LEU A 288 0.40 -14.24 4.16
C LEU A 288 0.97 -15.15 5.27
N ASP A 289 1.74 -14.59 6.20
CA ASP A 289 2.42 -15.31 7.28
C ASP A 289 1.48 -15.78 8.41
N ILE A 290 0.22 -15.32 8.44
CA ILE A 290 -0.80 -15.83 9.36
C ILE A 290 -1.02 -17.34 9.17
N HIS A 291 -0.78 -17.83 7.95
CA HIS A 291 -0.86 -19.24 7.60
C HIS A 291 0.41 -19.97 8.07
N GLY A 292 0.43 -20.37 9.33
CA GLY A 292 1.44 -21.27 9.90
C GLY A 292 2.71 -20.61 10.44
N TRP A 293 2.84 -19.28 10.37
CA TRP A 293 3.92 -18.46 10.97
C TRP A 293 5.32 -18.99 10.63
N GLY A 294 5.66 -18.96 9.35
CA GLY A 294 6.92 -19.51 8.81
C GLY A 294 6.94 -21.02 8.52
N ARG A 295 5.85 -21.76 8.81
CA ARG A 295 5.67 -23.13 8.30
C ARG A 295 4.69 -23.12 7.12
N PRO A 296 5.04 -23.69 5.95
CA PRO A 296 4.11 -23.80 4.83
C PRO A 296 2.85 -24.59 5.20
N THR A 297 1.69 -24.13 4.72
CA THR A 297 0.40 -24.82 4.85
C THR A 297 -0.34 -24.80 3.49
N PRO A 298 -1.38 -25.63 3.28
CA PRO A 298 -2.19 -25.56 2.06
C PRO A 298 -2.81 -24.18 1.82
N GLU A 299 -3.19 -23.49 2.91
CA GLU A 299 -3.71 -22.13 2.90
C GLU A 299 -2.63 -21.13 2.46
N SER A 300 -1.41 -21.23 3.02
CA SER A 300 -0.30 -20.33 2.64
C SER A 300 0.07 -20.49 1.15
N VAL A 301 0.05 -21.72 0.64
CA VAL A 301 0.29 -22.02 -0.78
C VAL A 301 -0.81 -21.43 -1.67
N THR A 302 -2.08 -21.55 -1.26
CA THR A 302 -3.24 -21.02 -1.99
C THR A 302 -3.24 -19.49 -2.00
N ALA A 303 -2.98 -18.85 -0.85
CA ALA A 303 -2.85 -17.40 -0.73
C ALA A 303 -1.76 -16.84 -1.66
N VAL A 304 -0.55 -17.41 -1.62
CA VAL A 304 0.56 -16.97 -2.49
C VAL A 304 0.24 -17.18 -3.98
N ALA A 305 -0.45 -18.27 -4.34
CA ALA A 305 -0.88 -18.51 -5.73
C ALA A 305 -1.93 -17.50 -6.20
N ASN A 306 -2.94 -17.21 -5.36
CA ASN A 306 -3.98 -16.22 -5.64
C ASN A 306 -3.40 -14.79 -5.73
N LEU A 307 -2.45 -14.44 -4.84
CA LEU A 307 -1.76 -13.16 -4.90
C LEU A 307 -0.97 -12.99 -6.20
N ARG A 308 -0.24 -14.03 -6.64
CA ARG A 308 0.46 -14.03 -7.93
C ARG A 308 -0.48 -13.82 -9.11
N LEU A 309 -1.66 -14.45 -9.09
CA LEU A 309 -2.68 -14.28 -10.12
C LEU A 309 -3.24 -12.84 -10.14
N PHE A 310 -3.56 -12.28 -8.98
CA PHE A 310 -4.02 -10.89 -8.82
C PHE A 310 -2.95 -9.87 -9.28
N LEU A 311 -1.69 -10.06 -8.89
CA LEU A 311 -0.55 -9.25 -9.35
C LEU A 311 -0.36 -9.34 -10.88
N SER A 312 -0.59 -10.51 -11.48
CA SER A 312 -0.51 -10.68 -12.95
C SER A 312 -1.55 -9.85 -13.74
N TYR A 313 -2.60 -9.37 -13.07
CA TYR A 313 -3.59 -8.44 -13.61
C TYR A 313 -3.39 -6.98 -13.17
N GLY A 314 -2.23 -6.65 -12.56
CA GLY A 314 -1.92 -5.29 -12.08
C GLY A 314 -2.57 -4.94 -10.74
N GLY A 315 -2.94 -5.95 -9.93
CA GLY A 315 -3.58 -5.74 -8.64
C GLY A 315 -2.67 -5.05 -7.62
N HIS A 316 -3.25 -4.17 -6.80
CA HIS A 316 -2.53 -3.38 -5.81
C HIS A 316 -2.49 -4.07 -4.45
N VAL A 317 -1.35 -4.01 -3.77
CA VAL A 317 -1.12 -4.71 -2.49
C VAL A 317 -0.71 -3.71 -1.40
N ARG A 318 -1.20 -3.95 -0.18
CA ARG A 318 -0.66 -3.38 1.05
C ARG A 318 0.02 -4.44 1.89
N TYR A 319 1.16 -4.08 2.46
CA TYR A 319 1.79 -4.87 3.50
C TYR A 319 0.90 -4.82 4.75
N GLY A 320 0.54 -5.97 5.28
CA GLY A 320 -0.06 -6.08 6.60
C GLY A 320 0.23 -7.44 7.21
N THR A 321 0.24 -7.55 8.54
CA THR A 321 0.63 -8.79 9.21
C THR A 321 -0.46 -9.49 10.01
N ASP A 322 -1.57 -8.81 10.31
CA ASP A 322 -2.59 -9.23 11.30
C ASP A 322 -2.02 -9.28 12.74
N LEU A 323 -1.13 -8.35 13.07
CA LEU A 323 -0.43 -8.32 14.35
C LEU A 323 -1.41 -8.17 15.53
N GLY A 324 -1.33 -9.11 16.47
CA GLY A 324 -2.32 -9.33 17.53
C GLY A 324 -2.91 -10.74 17.45
N ASN A 325 -3.01 -11.31 16.25
CA ASN A 325 -3.50 -12.66 16.00
C ASN A 325 -2.33 -13.65 15.78
N GLY A 326 -1.75 -14.12 16.88
CA GLY A 326 -0.73 -15.18 16.89
C GLY A 326 0.72 -14.71 17.08
N PRO A 327 1.72 -15.62 16.98
CA PRO A 327 3.15 -15.36 17.25
C PRO A 327 3.86 -14.58 16.13
N LEU A 328 3.33 -13.41 15.82
CA LEU A 328 3.90 -12.45 14.88
C LEU A 328 4.90 -11.53 15.60
N PRO A 329 6.01 -11.13 14.96
CA PRO A 329 6.95 -10.19 15.58
C PRO A 329 6.31 -8.78 15.67
N PRO A 330 6.44 -8.07 16.80
CA PRO A 330 6.03 -6.66 16.92
C PRO A 330 7.08 -5.75 16.26
N ALA A 331 7.30 -5.95 14.97
CA ALA A 331 8.29 -5.29 14.12
C ALA A 331 7.96 -5.57 12.65
N ILE A 332 8.77 -5.04 11.73
CA ILE A 332 8.74 -5.46 10.32
C ILE A 332 8.95 -6.97 10.24
N ASN A 333 7.91 -7.73 9.81
CA ASN A 333 7.95 -9.18 9.68
C ASN A 333 8.69 -9.59 8.39
N PRO A 334 9.89 -10.21 8.47
CA PRO A 334 10.66 -10.60 7.29
C PRO A 334 10.08 -11.83 6.58
N ARG A 335 9.23 -12.63 7.27
CA ARG A 335 8.55 -13.79 6.68
C ARG A 335 7.47 -13.32 5.70
N GLU A 336 6.69 -12.33 6.11
CA GLU A 336 5.70 -11.66 5.26
C GLU A 336 6.34 -11.08 3.98
N ILE A 337 7.46 -10.35 4.12
CA ILE A 337 8.21 -9.82 2.97
C ILE A 337 8.65 -10.95 2.03
N ARG A 338 9.20 -12.05 2.56
CA ARG A 338 9.60 -13.21 1.74
C ARG A 338 8.42 -13.89 1.05
N LEU A 339 7.23 -13.91 1.66
CA LEU A 339 6.01 -14.44 1.04
C LEU A 339 5.52 -13.51 -0.09
N LEU A 340 5.56 -12.19 0.08
CA LEU A 340 5.31 -11.21 -0.99
C LEU A 340 6.27 -11.39 -2.18
N GLN A 341 7.57 -11.56 -1.89
CA GLN A 341 8.57 -11.86 -2.91
C GLN A 341 8.27 -13.18 -3.63
N SER A 342 7.84 -14.22 -2.91
CA SER A 342 7.46 -15.51 -3.50
C SER A 342 6.22 -15.40 -4.39
N ALA A 343 5.29 -14.48 -4.10
CA ALA A 343 4.14 -14.17 -4.96
C ALA A 343 4.55 -13.42 -6.23
N GLY A 344 5.74 -12.81 -6.26
CA GLY A 344 6.34 -12.17 -7.43
C GLY A 344 6.66 -10.69 -7.25
N MET A 345 6.39 -10.10 -6.08
CA MET A 345 6.68 -8.68 -5.84
C MET A 345 8.17 -8.42 -5.71
N THR A 346 8.64 -7.40 -6.41
CA THR A 346 10.00 -6.87 -6.28
C THR A 346 10.18 -6.10 -4.96
N PRO A 347 11.42 -5.91 -4.49
CA PRO A 347 11.74 -5.01 -3.38
C PRO A 347 11.13 -3.60 -3.53
N HIS A 348 11.08 -3.08 -4.76
CA HIS A 348 10.44 -1.80 -5.10
C HIS A 348 8.96 -1.80 -4.75
N GLU A 349 8.20 -2.77 -5.26
CA GLU A 349 6.76 -2.86 -5.05
C GLU A 349 6.40 -3.12 -3.59
N ILE A 350 7.26 -3.83 -2.84
CA ILE A 350 7.08 -4.05 -1.39
C ILE A 350 7.30 -2.74 -0.62
N LEU A 351 8.30 -1.94 -0.96
CA LEU A 351 8.46 -0.60 -0.37
C LEU A 351 7.23 0.26 -0.68
N VAL A 352 6.71 0.26 -1.90
CA VAL A 352 5.46 0.96 -2.25
C VAL A 352 4.28 0.45 -1.40
N ALA A 353 4.12 -0.87 -1.24
CA ALA A 353 3.07 -1.45 -0.40
C ALA A 353 3.15 -1.00 1.07
N MET A 354 4.37 -0.81 1.59
CA MET A 354 4.65 -0.36 2.97
C MET A 354 4.68 1.17 3.15
N THR A 355 4.92 1.97 2.11
CA THR A 355 5.13 3.43 2.25
C THR A 355 4.11 4.30 1.51
N ALA A 356 3.33 3.75 0.57
CA ALA A 356 2.44 4.58 -0.23
C ALA A 356 1.38 5.26 0.65
N ASP A 357 1.01 6.47 0.29
CA ASP A 357 -0.21 7.10 0.74
C ASP A 357 -1.28 6.86 -0.33
N LEU A 358 -2.30 6.08 0.00
CA LEU A 358 -3.46 6.00 -0.89
C LEU A 358 -4.25 7.31 -0.72
N PRO A 359 -4.49 8.08 -1.80
CA PRO A 359 -5.39 9.22 -1.73
C PRO A 359 -6.78 8.74 -1.27
N LEU A 360 -7.48 9.57 -0.49
CA LEU A 360 -8.72 9.20 0.19
C LEU A 360 -9.94 9.03 -0.74
N THR A 361 -9.74 9.04 -2.07
CA THR A 361 -10.79 8.88 -3.08
C THR A 361 -10.24 8.18 -4.32
N PRO A 362 -10.98 7.25 -4.95
CA PRO A 362 -10.68 6.84 -6.31
C PRO A 362 -10.87 8.04 -7.23
N SER A 363 -9.88 8.32 -8.08
CA SER A 363 -10.01 9.30 -9.15
C SER A 363 -11.14 8.90 -10.09
N SER A 364 -12.20 9.71 -10.16
CA SER A 364 -13.28 9.51 -11.14
C SER A 364 -12.67 9.45 -12.55
N PRO A 365 -13.15 8.55 -13.44
CA PRO A 365 -12.68 8.54 -14.82
C PRO A 365 -12.94 9.92 -15.43
N SER A 366 -11.92 10.46 -16.11
CA SER A 366 -12.03 11.74 -16.79
C SER A 366 -13.21 11.72 -17.75
N GLN A 367 -14.07 12.74 -17.68
CA GLN A 367 -15.11 12.89 -18.69
C GLN A 367 -14.43 13.14 -20.04
N ALA A 368 -14.42 12.12 -20.88
CA ALA A 368 -14.08 12.27 -22.28
C ALA A 368 -15.09 13.25 -22.89
N SER A 369 -14.59 14.38 -23.39
CA SER A 369 -15.38 15.38 -24.11
C SER A 369 -16.03 14.73 -25.33
N ALA A 370 -17.31 14.37 -25.23
CA ALA A 370 -18.11 13.97 -26.37
C ALA A 370 -18.58 15.23 -27.10
N ASP A 371 -18.06 15.43 -28.30
CA ASP A 371 -18.35 16.59 -29.14
C ASP A 371 -19.84 16.74 -29.47
N HIS A 372 -20.23 17.99 -29.72
CA HIS A 372 -21.57 18.37 -30.17
C HIS A 372 -22.07 17.52 -31.36
N THR A 373 -23.28 16.99 -31.24
CA THR A 373 -24.22 17.00 -32.37
C THR A 373 -25.56 17.57 -31.92
N SER A 374 -26.02 18.59 -32.65
CA SER A 374 -27.25 19.32 -32.37
C SER A 374 -28.43 18.67 -33.09
N THR A 375 -29.51 18.42 -32.36
CA THR A 375 -30.86 18.42 -32.93
C THR A 375 -31.71 19.44 -32.18
N ARG A 376 -32.33 20.34 -32.93
CA ARG A 376 -33.32 21.30 -32.43
C ARG A 376 -34.67 20.60 -32.41
N ASP A 377 -35.46 20.86 -31.39
CA ASP A 377 -36.92 20.90 -31.54
C ASP A 377 -37.48 22.13 -30.84
N THR A 378 -38.51 22.71 -31.45
CA THR A 378 -39.05 24.03 -31.11
C THR A 378 -40.55 23.95 -30.86
N HIS A 379 -41.05 24.54 -29.77
CA HIS A 379 -42.24 25.39 -29.82
C HIS A 379 -42.38 26.30 -28.57
N PRO A 380 -43.10 27.44 -28.66
CA PRO A 380 -43.03 28.54 -27.69
C PRO A 380 -44.32 28.78 -26.88
N GLN A 381 -44.25 29.54 -25.78
CA GLN A 381 -45.39 30.33 -25.25
C GLN A 381 -44.98 31.67 -24.59
N ILE A 382 -45.95 32.57 -24.46
CA ILE A 382 -45.86 34.05 -24.35
C ILE A 382 -46.96 34.57 -23.39
N SER A 383 -46.75 35.54 -22.47
CA SER A 383 -45.48 36.13 -22.01
C SER A 383 -45.47 36.62 -20.55
N PRO A 384 -46.11 37.76 -20.15
CA PRO A 384 -45.35 38.71 -19.33
C PRO A 384 -45.90 39.06 -17.95
N ASP A 385 -44.96 39.45 -17.08
CA ASP A 385 -44.99 40.55 -16.08
C ASP A 385 -44.08 40.13 -14.90
N ALA A 386 -43.39 40.98 -14.14
CA ALA A 386 -42.88 42.34 -14.22
C ALA A 386 -42.31 42.61 -12.80
N SER A 387 -41.37 43.55 -12.65
CA SER A 387 -40.86 44.09 -11.36
C SER A 387 -39.78 43.29 -10.60
N SER A 388 -38.54 43.77 -10.72
CA SER A 388 -37.55 43.68 -9.64
C SER A 388 -37.83 44.77 -8.58
N PRO A 389 -37.18 44.71 -7.39
CA PRO A 389 -35.97 45.54 -7.27
C PRO A 389 -34.79 44.92 -6.51
N SER A 390 -33.61 45.38 -6.94
CA SER A 390 -32.29 45.38 -6.32
C SER A 390 -32.13 45.10 -4.81
N GLY A 391 -31.15 44.24 -4.49
CA GLY A 391 -30.49 44.18 -3.18
C GLY A 391 -29.03 43.73 -3.29
N HIS A 392 -28.09 44.68 -3.37
CA HIS A 392 -26.67 44.41 -3.15
C HIS A 392 -26.37 44.38 -1.64
N PRO A 393 -25.39 43.58 -1.20
CA PRO A 393 -24.11 44.22 -0.88
C PRO A 393 -22.84 43.45 -1.32
N SER A 394 -21.86 44.24 -1.76
CA SER A 394 -20.43 44.13 -1.41
C SER A 394 -19.75 42.75 -1.43
N ARG A 395 -19.17 42.39 -2.57
CA ARG A 395 -18.01 41.48 -2.60
C ARG A 395 -16.75 42.26 -2.20
N THR A 396 -16.18 41.97 -1.04
CA THR A 396 -14.80 42.38 -0.72
C THR A 396 -13.83 41.47 -1.46
N SER A 397 -12.96 42.05 -2.28
CA SER A 397 -11.83 41.35 -2.89
C SER A 397 -10.83 40.93 -1.82
N ALA A 398 -10.63 39.62 -1.65
CA ALA A 398 -9.49 39.07 -0.93
C ALA A 398 -8.43 38.65 -1.96
N ASP A 399 -7.18 39.05 -1.73
CA ASP A 399 -6.07 38.82 -2.65
C ASP A 399 -5.84 37.33 -2.94
N ALA A 400 -5.69 37.01 -4.23
CA ALA A 400 -5.16 35.74 -4.70
C ALA A 400 -3.64 35.70 -4.43
N SER A 401 -3.26 35.46 -3.19
CA SER A 401 -1.88 35.17 -2.82
C SER A 401 -1.43 33.86 -3.45
N SER A 402 -0.45 33.92 -4.35
CA SER A 402 0.20 32.75 -4.94
C SER A 402 0.66 31.75 -3.87
N PRO A 403 0.58 30.43 -4.11
CA PRO A 403 1.12 29.44 -3.18
C PRO A 403 2.65 29.56 -3.14
N GLY A 404 3.15 30.24 -2.12
CA GLY A 404 4.60 30.37 -1.89
C GLY A 404 5.22 29.01 -1.59
N GLY A 405 6.28 28.67 -2.32
CA GLY A 405 7.08 27.46 -2.08
C GLY A 405 7.83 27.55 -0.76
N GLY A 406 7.16 27.20 0.34
CA GLY A 406 7.81 26.95 1.63
C GLY A 406 8.43 25.55 1.69
N PRO A 407 9.42 25.31 2.56
CA PRO A 407 10.07 24.01 2.70
C PRO A 407 9.07 22.93 3.12
N LEU A 408 9.24 21.72 2.57
CA LEU A 408 8.35 20.58 2.77
C LEU A 408 8.31 20.20 4.26
N ARG A 409 7.19 20.49 4.93
CA ARG A 409 6.90 19.93 6.25
C ARG A 409 6.55 18.45 6.07
N ILE A 410 7.52 17.58 6.31
CA ILE A 410 7.28 16.13 6.42
C ILE A 410 6.40 15.91 7.66
N SER A 411 5.10 15.77 7.47
CA SER A 411 4.09 15.58 8.52
C SER A 411 4.04 14.14 9.05
N ARG A 412 4.99 13.29 8.64
CA ARG A 412 5.06 11.87 8.97
C ARG A 412 6.39 11.51 9.60
N PRO A 413 6.41 10.56 10.56
CA PRO A 413 7.65 9.93 10.99
C PRO A 413 8.35 9.28 9.78
N LEU A 414 9.65 9.50 9.65
CA LEU A 414 10.49 8.82 8.66
C LEU A 414 10.94 7.45 9.20
N SER A 415 11.28 6.52 8.31
CA SER A 415 11.98 5.29 8.67
C SER A 415 13.43 5.37 8.17
N TRP A 416 14.36 4.76 8.91
CA TRP A 416 15.80 4.77 8.63
C TRP A 416 16.37 3.36 8.71
N VAL A 417 17.12 2.93 7.69
CA VAL A 417 17.81 1.63 7.61
C VAL A 417 19.31 1.86 7.83
N PRO A 418 19.87 1.55 9.03
CA PRO A 418 21.22 1.99 9.40
C PRO A 418 22.34 1.38 8.55
N GLY A 419 22.17 0.13 8.11
CA GLY A 419 23.13 -0.57 7.23
C GLY A 419 23.00 -0.20 5.75
N GLY A 420 22.05 0.68 5.39
CA GLY A 420 21.57 0.81 4.03
C GLY A 420 20.59 -0.30 3.64
N LEU A 421 19.77 -0.02 2.64
CA LEU A 421 18.79 -0.97 2.10
C LEU A 421 19.43 -1.81 0.98
N ASP A 422 19.41 -3.14 1.12
CA ASP A 422 19.88 -4.05 0.08
C ASP A 422 18.69 -4.44 -0.81
N LEU A 423 18.76 -4.12 -2.11
CA LEU A 423 17.69 -4.43 -3.07
C LEU A 423 17.85 -5.82 -3.73
N ASP A 424 18.83 -6.62 -3.32
CA ASP A 424 18.90 -8.03 -3.68
C ASP A 424 17.74 -8.81 -3.03
N PRO A 425 16.91 -9.54 -3.80
CA PRO A 425 15.75 -10.24 -3.23
C PRO A 425 16.08 -11.20 -2.09
N GLY A 426 17.27 -11.82 -2.08
CA GLY A 426 17.69 -12.75 -1.04
C GLY A 426 18.10 -12.08 0.29
N ARG A 427 18.39 -10.76 0.27
CA ARG A 427 18.86 -10.00 1.46
C ARG A 427 17.93 -8.84 1.85
N PHE A 428 17.04 -8.42 0.94
CA PHE A 428 16.12 -7.29 1.13
C PHE A 428 15.30 -7.38 2.43
N ALA A 429 14.61 -8.50 2.67
CA ALA A 429 13.75 -8.69 3.84
C ALA A 429 14.51 -8.49 5.17
N ASP A 430 15.73 -9.02 5.26
CA ASP A 430 16.54 -8.92 6.48
C ASP A 430 17.18 -7.54 6.62
N SER A 431 17.56 -6.87 5.51
CA SER A 431 18.03 -5.48 5.55
C SER A 431 16.93 -4.51 5.99
N LEU A 432 15.72 -4.62 5.43
CA LEU A 432 14.57 -3.77 5.77
C LEU A 432 14.10 -3.98 7.20
N ALA A 433 14.21 -5.20 7.75
CA ALA A 433 13.93 -5.49 9.16
C ALA A 433 14.87 -4.78 10.15
N THR A 434 16.00 -4.23 9.69
CA THR A 434 16.86 -3.36 10.51
C THR A 434 16.33 -1.92 10.63
N ALA A 435 15.26 -1.56 9.92
CA ALA A 435 14.73 -0.20 9.93
C ALA A 435 14.29 0.23 11.34
N ARG A 436 14.44 1.52 11.62
CA ARG A 436 14.00 2.19 12.84
C ARG A 436 13.15 3.39 12.46
N VAL A 437 12.15 3.71 13.27
CA VAL A 437 11.43 4.96 13.11
C VAL A 437 12.32 6.09 13.62
N LEU A 438 12.53 7.12 12.80
CA LEU A 438 13.37 8.25 13.13
C LEU A 438 12.68 9.16 14.16
N ASP A 439 13.33 9.40 15.29
CA ASP A 439 12.91 10.33 16.34
C ASP A 439 14.10 10.84 17.15
N ASP A 440 13.83 11.65 18.17
CA ASP A 440 14.84 12.28 19.03
C ASP A 440 15.77 11.29 19.77
N SER A 441 15.39 10.01 19.91
CA SER A 441 16.25 8.96 20.49
C SER A 441 17.21 8.33 19.46
N VAL A 442 17.00 8.56 18.17
CA VAL A 442 17.95 8.18 17.13
C VAL A 442 19.06 9.23 17.07
N HIS A 443 20.20 8.89 17.66
CA HIS A 443 21.40 9.72 17.65
C HIS A 443 22.38 9.22 16.57
N PRO A 444 22.36 9.76 15.34
CA PRO A 444 23.40 9.47 14.36
C PRO A 444 24.79 9.83 14.90
N ALA A 445 25.77 8.97 14.63
CA ALA A 445 27.16 9.26 14.94
C ALA A 445 27.60 10.54 14.22
N VAL A 446 28.07 11.52 14.98
CA VAL A 446 28.63 12.76 14.41
C VAL A 446 30.03 12.43 13.91
N PHE A 447 30.17 12.27 12.59
CA PHE A 447 31.47 12.22 11.95
C PHE A 447 32.04 13.64 11.81
N PRO A 448 33.30 13.90 12.20
CA PRO A 448 33.97 15.15 11.86
C PRO A 448 34.07 15.30 10.33
N ARG A 449 34.02 16.56 9.87
CA ARG A 449 34.04 16.94 8.44
C ARG A 449 35.34 16.56 7.75
#